data_AF-A0A517XU92-F1
#
_entry.id   AF-A0A517XU92-F1
#
_cell.length_a   1.000
_cell.length_b   1.000
_cell.length_c   1.000
_cell.angle_alpha   90.00
_cell.angle_beta   90.00
_cell.angle_gamma   90.00
#
_symmetry.space_group_name_H-M   'P 1'
#
loop_
_entity.id
_entity.type
_entity.pdbx_description
1 polymer ?
#
loop_
_entity_poly.entity_id
_entity_poly.type
_entity_poly.pdbx_seq_one_letter_code
_entity_poly.pdbx_strand_id
1 'polypeptide(L)' 'MRWVLAATAAVAVVAPAAAQAARPNVVIVMTDDQGLGDFSYTGNPVLRTPAFDAFARESVRPGHSR' A
#
# COMPACT_ATOMS: atom_id res chain seq x y z
N MET A 1 38.22 5.83 -55.89
CA MET A 1 36.99 5.39 -55.18
C MET A 1 37.37 5.09 -53.74
N ARG A 2 37.05 5.98 -52.80
CA ARG A 2 37.42 5.84 -51.37
C ARG A 2 36.16 5.43 -50.59
N TRP A 3 36.17 4.23 -50.02
CA TRP A 3 35.11 3.76 -49.12
C TRP A 3 35.40 4.28 -47.72
N VAL A 4 34.60 5.22 -47.22
CA VAL A 4 34.68 5.67 -45.83
C VAL A 4 33.75 4.77 -45.01
N LEU A 5 34.32 3.89 -44.21
CA LEU A 5 33.59 3.11 -43.21
C LEU A 5 33.40 4.00 -41.97
N ALA A 6 32.20 4.53 -41.77
CA ALA A 6 31.82 5.20 -40.54
C ALA A 6 31.53 4.13 -39.48
N ALA A 7 32.40 4.02 -38.47
CA ALA A 7 32.17 3.16 -37.32
C ALA A 7 31.24 3.89 -36.34
N THR A 8 29.98 3.48 -36.28
CA THR A 8 29.04 3.91 -35.23
C THR A 8 29.34 3.16 -33.94
N ALA A 9 29.87 3.84 -32.93
CA ALA A 9 30.01 3.30 -31.59
C ALA A 9 28.63 3.20 -30.93
N ALA A 10 28.17 1.99 -30.64
CA ALA A 10 26.94 1.76 -29.89
C ALA A 10 27.17 2.08 -28.41
N VAL A 11 26.47 3.09 -27.89
CA VAL A 11 26.43 3.38 -26.44
C VAL A 11 25.40 2.45 -25.80
N ALA A 12 25.86 1.57 -24.91
CA ALA A 12 24.97 0.70 -24.15
C ALA A 12 24.30 1.49 -23.01
N VAL A 13 22.97 1.59 -23.03
CA VAL A 13 22.18 2.15 -21.94
C VAL A 13 21.95 1.05 -20.90
N VAL A 14 22.52 1.20 -19.71
CA VAL A 14 22.30 0.27 -18.59
C VAL A 14 21.03 0.70 -17.86
N ALA A 15 19.98 -0.13 -17.91
CA ALA A 15 18.75 0.10 -17.16
C ALA A 15 18.97 -0.19 -15.66
N PRO A 16 18.38 0.60 -14.75
CA PRO A 16 18.45 0.32 -13.32
C PRO A 16 17.74 -1.01 -13.01
N ALA A 17 18.37 -1.83 -12.18
CA ALA A 17 17.75 -3.05 -11.68
C ALA A 17 16.55 -2.68 -10.80
N ALA A 18 15.37 -3.20 -11.12
CA ALA A 18 14.19 -3.00 -10.31
C ALA A 18 14.39 -3.60 -8.92
N ALA A 19 14.28 -2.79 -7.87
CA ALA A 19 14.29 -3.29 -6.50
C ALA A 19 13.07 -4.19 -6.31
N GLN A 20 13.29 -5.45 -5.96
CA GLN A 20 12.22 -6.38 -5.64
C GLN A 20 11.48 -5.87 -4.40
N ALA A 21 10.22 -5.47 -4.56
CA ALA A 21 9.39 -5.07 -3.42
C ALA A 21 9.34 -6.22 -2.41
N ALA A 22 9.62 -5.91 -1.14
CA ALA A 22 9.48 -6.89 -0.07
C ALA A 22 8.03 -7.38 -0.01
N ARG A 23 7.85 -8.70 0.16
CA ARG A 23 6.52 -9.27 0.35
C ARG A 23 5.96 -8.77 1.68
N PRO A 24 4.79 -8.12 1.73
CA PRO A 24 4.22 -7.66 2.99
C PRO A 24 3.80 -8.85 3.85
N ASN A 25 3.82 -8.66 5.16
CA ASN A 25 3.15 -9.57 6.09
C ASN A 25 1.65 -9.25 6.08
N VAL A 26 0.81 -10.28 6.04
CA VAL A 26 -0.65 -10.13 6.08
C VAL A 26 -1.15 -10.65 7.42
N VAL A 27 -1.82 -9.80 8.18
CA VAL A 27 -2.46 -10.16 9.46
C VAL A 27 -3.96 -9.95 9.31
N ILE A 28 -4.75 -11.00 9.56
CA ILE A 28 -6.21 -10.95 9.57
C ILE A 28 -6.66 -10.97 11.02
N VAL A 29 -7.37 -9.92 11.42
CA VAL A 29 -8.00 -9.81 12.73
C VAL A 29 -9.51 -9.85 12.52
N MET A 30 -10.19 -10.76 13.21
CA MET A 30 -11.64 -10.94 13.15
C MET A 30 -12.17 -11.07 14.57
N THR A 31 -13.19 -10.29 14.86
CA THR A 31 -13.94 -10.35 16.12
C THR A 31 -15.19 -11.19 15.90
N ASP A 32 -15.54 -12.01 16.88
CA ASP A 32 -16.80 -12.75 16.87
C ASP A 32 -17.96 -11.82 17.23
N ASP A 33 -19.07 -11.92 16.51
CA ASP A 33 -20.35 -11.21 16.75
C ASP A 33 -20.31 -9.67 16.91
N GLN A 34 -19.20 -9.01 16.64
CA GLN A 34 -19.10 -7.56 16.78
C GLN A 34 -19.81 -6.82 15.63
N GLY A 35 -20.83 -6.03 15.98
CA GLY A 35 -21.64 -5.26 15.05
C GLY A 35 -21.03 -3.91 14.67
N LEU A 36 -21.62 -3.26 13.65
CA LEU A 36 -21.17 -1.95 13.15
C LEU A 36 -21.24 -0.84 14.23
N GLY A 37 -22.16 -0.95 15.19
CA GLY A 37 -22.35 0.03 16.26
C GLY A 37 -21.43 -0.14 17.47
N ASP A 38 -20.60 -1.18 17.50
CA ASP A 38 -19.87 -1.59 18.71
C ASP A 38 -18.48 -0.96 18.84
N PHE A 39 -18.04 -0.17 17.86
CA PHE A 39 -16.77 0.55 17.91
C PHE A 39 -16.96 2.02 18.25
N SER A 40 -16.04 2.62 19.02
CA SER A 40 -16.13 4.06 19.33
C SER A 40 -16.03 4.93 18.07
N TYR A 41 -15.21 4.55 17.09
CA TYR A 41 -15.11 5.30 15.83
C TYR A 41 -16.41 5.30 15.00
N THR A 42 -17.40 4.44 15.29
CA THR A 42 -18.72 4.47 14.65
C THR A 42 -19.74 5.31 15.42
N GLY A 43 -19.33 5.98 16.50
CA GLY A 43 -20.17 6.87 17.29
C GLY A 43 -20.73 6.25 18.56
N ASN A 44 -20.26 5.07 18.98
CA ASN A 44 -20.67 4.47 20.24
C ASN A 44 -20.25 5.37 21.43
N PRO A 45 -21.18 5.88 22.27
CA PRO A 45 -20.85 6.81 23.34
C PRO A 45 -20.32 6.13 24.61
N VAL A 46 -20.41 4.80 24.70
CA VAL A 46 -20.07 4.03 25.91
C VAL A 46 -18.78 3.24 25.72
N LEU A 47 -18.69 2.47 24.63
CA LEU A 47 -17.54 1.62 24.36
C LEU A 47 -16.33 2.47 23.99
N ARG A 48 -15.15 2.09 24.49
CA ARG A 48 -13.88 2.75 24.19
C ARG A 48 -12.95 1.75 23.52
N THR A 49 -12.71 1.93 22.22
CA THR A 49 -11.86 1.04 21.41
C THR A 49 -10.67 1.80 20.80
N PRO A 50 -9.75 2.38 21.62
CA PRO A 50 -8.75 3.33 21.14
C PRO A 50 -7.76 2.74 20.12
N ALA A 51 -7.47 1.44 20.19
CA ALA A 51 -6.63 0.75 19.21
C ALA A 51 -7.31 0.65 17.84
N PHE A 52 -8.59 0.28 17.81
CA PHE A 52 -9.40 0.28 16.59
C PHE A 52 -9.61 1.70 16.06
N ASP A 53 -9.77 2.69 16.94
CA ASP A 53 -9.90 4.09 16.53
C ASP A 53 -8.64 4.62 15.84
N ALA A 54 -7.45 4.28 16.37
CA ALA A 54 -6.19 4.61 15.71
C ALA A 54 -6.05 3.91 14.36
N PHE A 55 -6.33 2.61 14.33
CA PHE A 55 -6.29 1.82 13.10
C PHE A 55 -7.25 2.37 12.04
N ALA A 56 -8.46 2.78 12.42
CA ALA A 56 -9.47 3.34 11.52
C ALA A 56 -9.09 4.71 10.93
N ARG A 57 -8.20 5.49 11.57
CA ARG A 57 -7.67 6.76 11.02
C ARG A 57 -6.62 6.52 9.93
N GLU A 58 -5.88 5.43 10.05
CA GLU A 58 -4.78 5.06 9.14
C GLU A 58 -5.25 4.12 8.00
N SER A 59 -6.48 3.63 8.07
CA SER A 59 -7.02 2.65 7.14
C SER A 59 -8.02 3.24 6.13
N VAL A 60 -8.17 2.56 4.99
CA VAL A 60 -9.27 2.77 4.05
C VAL A 60 -10.50 2.06 4.57
N ARG A 61 -11.65 2.75 4.61
CA ARG A 61 -12.93 2.22 5.10
C ARG A 61 -13.97 2.22 3.98
N PRO A 62 -14.54 1.06 3.60
CA PRO A 62 -15.63 1.01 2.64
C PRO A 62 -16.83 1.85 3.10
N GLY A 63 -17.36 2.73 2.24
CA GLY A 63 -18.49 3.62 2.56
C GLY A 63 -18.14 4.85 3.41
N HIS A 64 -16.91 4.96 3.90
CA HIS A 64 -16.35 6.18 4.47
C HIS A 64 -15.17 6.60 3.59
N SER A 65 -15.49 6.88 2.32
CA SER A 65 -14.60 7.60 1.41
C SER A 65 -14.37 8.98 2.02
N ARG A 66 -13.10 9.34 2.23
CA ARG A 66 -12.74 10.72 2.59
C ARG A 66 -13.28 11.72 1.58
#